data_AF-A0A7K4DDD8-F1
#
_entry.id   AF-A0A7K4DDD8-F1
#
_cell.length_a   1.000
_cell.length_b   1.000
_cell.length_c   1.000
_cell.angle_alpha   90.00
_cell.angle_beta   90.00
_cell.angle_gamma   90.00
#
_symmetry.space_group_name_H-M   'P 1'
#
loop_
_entity.id
_entity.type
_entity.pdbx_description
1 polymer ?
#
loop_
_entity_poly.entity_id
_entity_poly.type
_entity_poly.pdbx_seq_one_letter_code
_entity_poly.pdbx_strand_id
1 'polypeptide(L)' 'MEVSSRNQLRGTIKLIKKGPVSSEVTVVLPGGIEIVSVITTYSVEKM' A
#
# COMPACT_ATOMS: atom_id res chain seq x y z
N MET A 1 -14.61 -2.56 8.82
CA MET A 1 -14.45 -1.25 8.16
C MET A 1 -14.93 -1.41 6.74
N GLU A 2 -16.04 -0.77 6.38
CA GLU A 2 -16.54 -0.82 5.00
C GLU A 2 -15.91 0.32 4.21
N VAL A 3 -15.29 -0.02 3.09
CA VAL A 3 -14.69 0.95 2.16
C VAL A 3 -15.49 0.86 0.88
N SER A 4 -15.91 2.01 0.33
CA SER A 4 -16.75 2.07 -0.88
C SER A 4 -16.02 1.60 -2.14
N SER A 5 -14.69 1.46 -2.08
CA SER A 5 -13.86 0.91 -3.14
C SER A 5 -14.30 -0.52 -3.48
N ARG A 6 -14.70 -0.71 -4.75
CA ARG A 6 -15.12 -2.02 -5.28
C ARG A 6 -13.99 -3.06 -5.26
N ASN A 7 -12.75 -2.61 -5.46
CA ASN A 7 -11.58 -3.47 -5.47
C ASN A 7 -10.88 -3.41 -4.10
N GLN A 8 -10.94 -4.52 -3.37
CA GLN A 8 -10.27 -4.68 -2.07
C GLN A 8 -9.32 -5.87 -2.18
N LEU A 9 -8.07 -5.57 -2.56
CA LEU A 9 -7.06 -6.58 -2.82
C LEU A 9 -6.29 -6.84 -1.53
N ARG A 10 -6.47 -8.04 -0.95
CA ARG A 10 -5.75 -8.44 0.27
C ARG A 10 -4.34 -8.86 -0.10
N GLY A 11 -3.35 -8.29 0.59
CA GLY A 11 -1.96 -8.64 0.41
C GLY A 11 -1.12 -8.25 1.62
N THR A 12 0.17 -8.56 1.56
CA THR A 12 1.15 -8.26 2.60
C THR A 12 2.11 -7.19 2.10
N ILE A 13 2.42 -6.21 2.96
CA ILE A 13 3.40 -5.19 2.62
C ILE A 13 4.77 -5.86 2.51
N LYS A 14 5.42 -5.71 1.35
CA LYS A 14 6.77 -6.22 1.09
C LYS A 14 7.82 -5.14 1.32
N LEU A 15 7.55 -3.92 0.88
CA LEU A 15 8.49 -2.81 0.95
C LEU A 15 7.74 -1.49 1.13
N ILE A 16 8.34 -0.59 1.90
CA ILE A 16 7.92 0.80 2.00
C ILE A 16 9.15 1.68 1.74
N LYS A 17 9.12 2.48 0.69
CA LYS A 17 10.14 3.49 0.39
C LYS A 17 9.59 4.86 0.75
N LYS A 18 10.00 5.37 1.91
CA LYS A 18 9.56 6.68 2.40
C LYS A 18 10.23 7.80 1.62
N GLY A 19 9.43 8.75 1.15
CA GLY A 19 9.89 10.03 0.64
C GLY A 19 9.42 11.19 1.53
N PRO A 20 9.84 12.43 1.23
CA PRO A 20 9.52 13.59 2.08
C PRO A 20 8.03 13.96 2.10
N VAL A 21 7.29 13.64 1.03
CA VAL A 21 5.85 13.96 0.90
C VAL A 21 5.03 12.73 0.54
N SER A 22 5.54 11.95 -0.42
CA SER A 22 4.94 10.70 -0.86
C SER A 22 5.86 9.52 -0.55
N SER A 23 5.25 8.38 -0.27
CA SER A 23 5.89 7.11 0.01
C SER A 23 5.37 6.06 -0.95
N GLU A 24 6.28 5.25 -1.47
CA GLU A 24 5.95 4.10 -2.32
C GLU A 24 5.79 2.86 -1.43
N VAL A 25 4.71 2.11 -1.63
CA VAL A 25 4.38 0.91 -0.88
C VAL A 25 4.15 -0.23 -1.86
N THR A 26 4.96 -1.28 -1.73
CA THR A 26 4.82 -2.51 -2.50
C THR A 26 4.07 -3.54 -1.67
N VAL A 27 2.96 -4.05 -2.21
CA VAL A 27 2.12 -5.07 -1.60
C VAL A 27 2.16 -6.34 -2.45
N VAL A 28 2.46 -7.47 -1.82
CA VAL A 28 2.40 -8.79 -2.45
C VAL A 28 1.01 -9.38 -2.24
N LEU A 29 0.34 -9.72 -3.33
CA LEU A 29 -0.92 -10.45 -3.34
C LEU A 29 -0.69 -11.97 -3.29
N PRO A 30 -1.71 -12.75 -2.93
CA PRO A 30 -1.70 -14.20 -3.13
C PRO A 30 -1.32 -14.57 -4.58
N GLY A 31 -0.44 -15.55 -4.73
CA GLY A 31 0.10 -15.93 -6.04
C GLY A 31 1.35 -15.15 -6.47
N GLY A 32 1.89 -14.28 -5.60
CA GLY A 32 3.18 -13.62 -5.82
C GLY A 32 3.13 -12.37 -6.70
N ILE A 33 1.93 -11.90 -7.05
CA ILE A 33 1.74 -10.67 -7.81
C ILE A 33 2.07 -9.47 -6.92
N GLU A 34 2.81 -8.50 -7.45
CA GLU A 34 3.16 -7.28 -6.73
C GLU A 34 2.35 -6.09 -7.24
N ILE A 35 1.77 -5.33 -6.31
CA ILE A 35 1.11 -4.06 -6.56
C ILE A 35 1.94 -2.96 -5.90
N VAL A 36 2.29 -1.94 -6.68
CA VAL A 36 2.98 -0.75 -6.19
C VAL A 36 1.97 0.40 -6.09
N SER A 37 1.93 1.04 -4.93
CA SER A 37 1.09 2.20 -4.65
C SER A 37 1.94 3.36 -4.17
N VAL A 38 1.55 4.59 -4.53
CA VAL A 38 2.14 5.81 -4.00
C VAL A 38 1.09 6.54 -3.17
N ILE A 39 1.36 6.69 -1.88
CA ILE A 39 0.49 7.37 -0.92
C ILE A 39 1.26 8.46 -0.17
N THR A 40 0.56 9.33 0.56
CA THR A 40 1.26 10.35 1.37
C THR A 40 2.08 9.70 2.48
N THR A 41 3.25 10.25 2.77
CA THR A 41 4.12 9.77 3.85
C THR A 41 3.42 9.79 5.20
N TYR A 42 2.59 10.80 5.44
CA TYR A 42 1.74 10.87 6.64
C TYR A 42 0.82 9.63 6.77
N SER A 43 0.25 9.13 5.67
CA SER A 43 -0.62 7.94 5.70
C SER A 43 0.15 6.68 6.09
N VAL A 44 1.41 6.57 5.66
CA VAL A 44 2.31 5.47 6.04
C VAL A 44 2.72 5.57 7.51
N GLU A 45 2.94 6.77 8.02
CA GLU A 45 3.35 6.99 9.42
C GLU A 45 2.21 6.77 10.42
N LYS A 46 0.97 6.93 9.97
CA LYS A 46 -0.25 6.71 10.77
C LYS A 46 -0.75 5.26 10.75
N MET A 47 -0.12 4.36 9.97
CA MET A 47 -0.43 2.93 9.98
C MET A 47 -0.12 2.28 11.32
#